data_AF-A0A1W9UDE7-F1
#
_entry.id   AF-A0A1W9UDE7-F1
#
_cell.length_a   1.000
_cell.length_b   1.000
_cell.length_c   1.000
_cell.angle_alpha   90.00
_cell.angle_beta   90.00
_cell.angle_gamma   90.00
#
_symmetry.space_group_name_H-M   'P 1'
#
loop_
_entity.id
_entity.type
_entity.pdbx_description
1 polymer ?
#
loop_
_entity_poly.entity_id
_entity_poly.type
_entity_poly.pdbx_seq_one_letter_code
_entity_poly.pdbx_strand_id
1 'polypeptide(L)'
;MIRLVRSAIAITVVGVLALASCSQPKEPPRLIIDESVAGDFETLALETWEQFLAVFQARRDCFGDVNLRATKTLDSRAGYDPERAAVTVRVPATAAMLQGALVHEWAHHVEFQCEDHKALRPAFLAAQGLPLDTAWRPDIPPADIPASMWPDIPSEQYAEATIMLVLGRRQIATGVRLKPEAVRVIGEWAAGD
;
A
#
# COMPACT_ATOMS: atom_id res chain seq x y z
N MET A 1 -5.77 86.12 8.39
CA MET A 1 -4.61 85.22 8.55
C MET A 1 -4.97 84.08 9.49
N ILE A 2 -5.40 82.94 8.97
CA ILE A 2 -5.53 81.66 9.70
C ILE A 2 -5.03 80.58 8.74
N ARG A 3 -3.97 79.86 9.15
CA ARG A 3 -3.39 78.71 8.45
C ARG A 3 -4.23 77.46 8.76
N LEU A 4 -4.49 76.63 7.75
CA LEU A 4 -4.90 75.24 7.92
C LEU A 4 -4.05 74.37 7.00
N VAL A 5 -3.02 73.77 7.60
CA VAL A 5 -2.22 72.68 7.04
C VAL A 5 -3.04 71.40 7.23
N ARG A 6 -3.31 70.65 6.16
CA ARG A 6 -3.88 69.31 6.24
C ARG A 6 -2.88 68.32 5.65
N SER A 7 -2.27 67.56 6.55
CA SER A 7 -1.37 66.44 6.31
C SER A 7 -2.06 65.34 5.51
N ALA A 8 -1.42 64.85 4.44
CA ALA A 8 -1.82 63.63 3.75
C ALA A 8 -1.04 62.45 4.37
N ILE A 9 -1.77 61.47 4.88
CA ILE A 9 -1.25 60.22 5.43
C ILE A 9 -1.00 59.28 4.24
N ALA A 10 0.25 58.87 4.02
CA ALA A 10 0.60 57.83 3.07
C ALA A 10 0.36 56.46 3.70
N ILE A 11 -0.56 55.68 3.14
CA ILE A 11 -0.79 54.28 3.52
C ILE A 11 0.10 53.40 2.65
N THR A 12 1.15 52.84 3.24
CA THR A 12 2.00 51.83 2.60
C THR A 12 1.37 50.45 2.79
N VAL A 13 0.87 49.85 1.70
CA VAL A 13 0.41 48.46 1.69
C VAL A 13 1.62 47.56 1.50
N VAL A 14 2.05 46.88 2.55
CA VAL A 14 3.06 45.81 2.48
C VAL A 14 2.35 44.53 2.03
N GLY A 15 2.55 44.13 0.77
CA GLY A 15 2.08 42.84 0.26
C GLY A 15 2.97 41.71 0.78
N VAL A 16 2.40 40.82 1.59
CA VAL A 16 3.03 39.56 2.00
C VAL A 16 2.94 38.59 0.82
N LEU A 17 4.05 38.36 0.12
CA LEU A 17 4.17 37.23 -0.81
C LEU A 17 4.27 35.93 0.02
N ALA A 18 3.22 35.13 -0.02
CA ALA A 18 3.26 33.76 0.46
C ALA A 18 4.18 32.94 -0.45
N LEU A 19 5.33 32.54 0.06
CA LEU A 19 6.18 31.53 -0.57
C LEU A 19 5.45 30.18 -0.46
N ALA A 20 4.72 29.82 -1.52
CA ALA A 20 4.27 28.45 -1.70
C ALA A 20 5.52 27.57 -1.87
N SER A 21 5.89 26.84 -0.82
CA SER A 21 6.83 25.72 -0.92
C SER A 21 6.26 24.73 -1.93
N CYS A 22 6.75 24.80 -3.16
CA CYS A 22 6.53 23.77 -4.16
C CYS A 22 7.35 22.56 -3.71
N SER A 23 6.72 21.64 -2.99
CA SER A 23 7.29 20.30 -2.77
C SER A 23 7.61 19.70 -4.14
N GLN A 24 8.86 19.31 -4.36
CA GLN A 24 9.22 18.64 -5.60
C GLN A 24 8.37 17.36 -5.75
N PRO A 25 7.92 17.02 -6.97
CA PRO A 25 7.22 15.76 -7.20
C PRO A 25 8.08 14.61 -6.68
N LYS A 26 7.52 13.77 -5.82
CA LYS A 26 8.21 12.59 -5.33
C LYS A 26 8.33 11.59 -6.48
N GLU A 27 9.49 10.95 -6.62
CA GLU A 27 9.67 9.92 -7.65
C GLU A 27 8.70 8.75 -7.41
N PRO A 28 8.14 8.14 -8.48
CA PRO A 28 7.28 6.97 -8.32
C PRO A 28 8.02 5.81 -7.63
N PRO A 29 7.32 5.04 -6.78
CA PRO A 29 7.82 3.79 -6.22
C PRO A 29 8.42 2.84 -7.25
N ARG A 30 9.62 2.33 -6.96
CA ARG A 30 10.34 1.40 -7.82
C ARG A 30 10.33 -0.01 -7.23
N LEU A 31 10.30 -1.00 -8.12
CA LEU A 31 10.58 -2.39 -7.79
C LEU A 31 12.09 -2.63 -8.00
N ILE A 32 12.81 -2.89 -6.91
CA ILE A 32 14.25 -3.16 -6.93
C ILE A 32 14.45 -4.68 -6.96
N ILE A 33 14.97 -5.19 -8.07
CA ILE A 33 15.15 -6.62 -8.30
C ILE A 33 16.52 -7.08 -7.79
N ASP A 34 16.53 -8.05 -6.89
CA ASP A 34 17.74 -8.70 -6.39
C ASP A 34 18.28 -9.75 -7.39
N GLU A 35 19.59 -10.01 -7.37
CA GLU A 35 20.24 -10.99 -8.24
C GLU A 35 19.71 -12.43 -8.10
N SER A 36 19.02 -12.73 -6.98
CA SER A 36 18.36 -14.02 -6.77
C SER A 36 17.17 -14.28 -7.70
N VAL A 37 16.61 -13.24 -8.33
CA VAL A 37 15.42 -13.33 -9.18
C VAL A 37 15.81 -13.73 -10.60
N ALA A 38 15.27 -14.85 -11.08
CA ALA A 38 15.46 -15.29 -12.46
C ALA A 38 14.70 -14.39 -13.45
N GLY A 39 15.20 -14.25 -14.68
CA GLY A 39 14.69 -13.28 -15.65
C GLY A 39 13.23 -13.47 -16.08
N ASP A 40 12.72 -14.70 -16.08
CA ASP A 40 11.30 -14.97 -16.34
C ASP A 40 10.41 -14.50 -15.17
N PHE A 41 10.87 -14.69 -13.93
CA PHE A 41 10.19 -14.16 -12.76
C PHE A 41 10.30 -12.63 -12.66
N GLU A 42 11.45 -12.05 -13.01
CA GLU A 42 11.63 -10.59 -13.09
C GLU A 42 10.64 -9.96 -14.06
N THR A 43 10.51 -10.52 -15.26
CA THR A 43 9.56 -10.03 -16.29
C THR A 43 8.13 -10.04 -15.75
N LEU A 44 7.72 -11.17 -15.15
CA LEU A 44 6.39 -11.29 -14.53
C LEU A 44 6.18 -10.28 -13.40
N ALA A 45 7.20 -10.03 -12.58
CA ALA A 45 7.13 -9.12 -11.46
C ALA A 45 6.99 -7.66 -11.92
N LEU A 46 7.74 -7.23 -12.92
CA LEU A 46 7.64 -5.88 -13.48
C LEU A 46 6.25 -5.62 -14.08
N GLU A 47 5.73 -6.55 -14.89
CA GLU A 47 4.37 -6.45 -15.46
C GLU A 47 3.28 -6.39 -14.37
N THR A 48 3.46 -7.14 -13.29
CA THR A 48 2.51 -7.15 -12.16
C THR A 48 2.63 -5.88 -11.31
N TRP A 49 3.84 -5.33 -11.17
CA TRP A 49 4.10 -4.08 -10.46
C TRP A 49 3.45 -2.89 -11.16
N GLU A 50 3.50 -2.83 -12.49
CA GLU A 50 2.80 -1.79 -13.27
C GLU A 50 1.29 -1.83 -13.03
N GLN A 51 0.68 -3.01 -13.02
CA GLN A 51 -0.74 -3.19 -12.68
C GLN A 51 -1.04 -2.73 -11.25
N PHE A 52 -0.18 -3.08 -10.30
CA PHE A 52 -0.31 -2.66 -8.90
C PHE A 52 -0.24 -1.13 -8.78
N LEU A 53 0.75 -0.49 -9.39
CA LEU A 53 0.91 0.96 -9.37
C LEU A 53 -0.23 1.69 -10.07
N ALA A 54 -0.84 1.10 -11.10
CA ALA A 54 -2.02 1.66 -11.75
C ALA A 54 -3.21 1.75 -10.78
N VAL A 55 -3.43 0.74 -9.95
CA VAL A 55 -4.47 0.75 -8.91
C VAL A 55 -4.17 1.78 -7.82
N PHE A 56 -2.94 1.84 -7.33
CA PHE A 56 -2.55 2.71 -6.20
C PHE A 56 -2.01 4.08 -6.65
N GLN A 57 -2.45 4.60 -7.80
CA GLN A 57 -1.89 5.83 -8.37
C GLN A 57 -1.93 7.02 -7.41
N ALA A 58 -3.03 7.21 -6.67
CA ALA A 58 -3.19 8.33 -5.74
C ALA A 58 -2.39 8.15 -4.43
N ARG A 59 -1.81 6.97 -4.20
CA ARG A 59 -1.08 6.62 -2.97
C ARG A 59 0.42 6.40 -3.21
N ARG A 60 0.92 6.57 -4.44
CA ARG A 60 2.33 6.33 -4.80
C ARG A 60 3.33 7.07 -3.90
N ASP A 61 2.95 8.24 -3.40
CA ASP A 61 3.85 9.07 -2.62
C ASP A 61 4.08 8.58 -1.18
N CYS A 62 3.29 7.61 -0.70
CA CYS A 62 3.34 7.19 0.71
C CYS A 62 4.03 5.85 0.97
N PHE A 63 4.26 4.96 -0.01
CA PHE A 63 4.83 3.63 0.27
C PHE A 63 6.28 3.40 -0.19
N GLY A 64 6.79 4.19 -1.15
CA GLY A 64 8.21 4.14 -1.52
C GLY A 64 8.64 2.86 -2.26
N ASP A 65 9.95 2.65 -2.37
CA ASP A 65 10.52 1.51 -3.11
C ASP A 65 10.38 0.18 -2.36
N VAL A 66 10.29 -0.92 -3.10
CA VAL A 66 10.25 -2.28 -2.56
C VAL A 66 11.29 -3.18 -3.24
N ASN A 67 11.99 -3.98 -2.44
CA ASN A 67 12.97 -4.95 -2.91
C ASN A 67 12.27 -6.30 -3.17
N LEU A 68 12.59 -6.97 -4.27
CA LEU A 68 12.13 -8.32 -4.59
C LEU A 68 13.30 -9.30 -4.54
N ARG A 69 13.11 -10.38 -3.78
CA ARG A 69 14.04 -11.51 -3.66
C ARG A 69 13.34 -12.82 -3.98
N ALA A 70 14.10 -13.80 -4.44
CA ALA A 70 13.63 -15.16 -4.62
C ALA A 70 14.43 -16.15 -3.75
N THR A 71 13.75 -17.15 -3.20
CA THR A 71 14.39 -18.22 -2.41
C THR A 71 13.74 -19.57 -2.68
N LYS A 72 14.46 -20.66 -2.41
CA LYS A 72 13.90 -22.01 -2.48
C LYS A 72 13.35 -22.50 -1.14
N THR A 73 13.68 -21.83 -0.04
CA THR A 73 13.54 -22.38 1.33
C THR A 73 12.71 -21.48 2.24
N LEU A 74 11.52 -21.10 1.79
CA LEU A 74 10.54 -20.41 2.64
C LEU A 74 9.46 -21.39 3.09
N ASP A 75 8.96 -21.26 4.31
CA ASP A 75 7.85 -22.10 4.79
C ASP A 75 6.53 -21.71 4.10
N SER A 76 6.31 -20.42 3.91
CA SER A 76 5.21 -19.84 3.15
C SER A 76 5.54 -19.69 1.65
N ARG A 77 4.58 -19.17 0.87
CA ARG A 77 4.78 -18.86 -0.56
C ARG A 77 5.58 -17.57 -0.76
N ALA A 78 5.40 -16.61 0.12
CA ALA A 78 6.18 -15.38 0.19
C ALA A 78 6.11 -14.79 1.60
N GLY A 79 6.90 -13.75 1.83
CA GLY A 79 6.82 -12.95 3.05
C GLY A 79 7.41 -11.57 2.83
N TYR A 80 6.82 -10.60 3.52
CA TYR A 80 7.29 -9.22 3.58
C TYR A 80 8.08 -8.93 4.86
N ASP A 81 9.26 -8.34 4.69
CA ASP A 81 10.10 -7.80 5.76
C ASP A 81 9.95 -6.27 5.80
N PRO A 82 9.29 -5.70 6.82
CA PRO A 82 9.06 -4.27 6.92
C PRO A 82 10.33 -3.47 7.23
N GLU A 83 11.34 -4.06 7.88
CA GLU A 83 12.59 -3.36 8.21
C GLU A 83 13.44 -3.11 6.97
N ARG A 84 13.35 -4.03 5.99
CA ARG A 84 14.12 -3.96 4.74
C ARG A 84 13.29 -3.53 3.53
N ALA A 85 11.99 -3.29 3.71
CA ALA A 85 11.03 -3.11 2.63
C ALA A 85 11.25 -4.16 1.52
N ALA A 86 11.24 -5.44 1.91
CA ALA A 86 11.63 -6.53 1.04
C ALA A 86 10.57 -7.63 0.98
N VAL A 87 10.18 -8.00 -0.24
CA VAL A 87 9.35 -9.16 -0.53
C VAL A 87 10.27 -10.31 -0.92
N THR A 88 10.16 -11.43 -0.22
CA THR A 88 10.86 -12.68 -0.56
C THR A 88 9.86 -13.72 -1.03
N VAL A 89 9.99 -14.20 -2.25
CA VAL A 89 9.07 -15.19 -2.85
C VAL A 89 9.73 -16.55 -2.99
N ARG A 90 8.98 -17.60 -2.65
CA ARG A 90 9.43 -18.98 -2.82
C ARG A 90 9.31 -19.41 -4.28
N VAL A 91 10.42 -19.88 -4.84
CA VAL A 91 10.53 -20.42 -6.21
C VAL A 91 11.06 -21.87 -6.19
N PRO A 92 10.72 -22.70 -7.19
CA PRO A 92 9.83 -22.41 -8.32
C PRO A 92 8.34 -22.41 -7.93
N ALA A 93 7.52 -21.68 -8.70
CA ALA A 93 6.06 -21.70 -8.61
C ALA A 93 5.44 -21.34 -9.97
N THR A 94 4.12 -21.52 -10.11
CA THR A 94 3.40 -21.11 -11.34
C THR A 94 3.27 -19.58 -11.40
N ALA A 95 3.11 -19.02 -12.61
CA ALA A 95 2.91 -17.58 -12.78
C ALA A 95 1.75 -17.04 -11.92
N ALA A 96 0.60 -17.73 -11.90
CA ALA A 96 -0.55 -17.35 -11.07
C ALA A 96 -0.20 -17.31 -9.57
N MET A 97 0.56 -18.29 -9.07
CA MET A 97 1.00 -18.30 -7.68
C MET A 97 1.97 -17.14 -7.38
N LEU A 98 2.91 -16.86 -8.29
CA LEU A 98 3.87 -15.78 -8.15
C LEU A 98 3.18 -14.41 -8.15
N GLN A 99 2.26 -14.16 -9.09
CA GLN A 99 1.49 -12.91 -9.14
C GLN A 99 0.65 -12.70 -7.88
N GLY A 100 -0.06 -13.74 -7.44
CA GLY A 100 -0.83 -13.67 -6.21
C GLY A 100 0.06 -13.37 -4.99
N ALA A 101 1.21 -14.03 -4.88
CA ALA A 101 2.15 -13.78 -3.80
C ALA A 101 2.73 -12.35 -3.85
N LEU A 102 3.15 -11.86 -5.03
CA LEU A 102 3.67 -10.50 -5.19
C LEU A 102 2.64 -9.45 -4.74
N VAL A 103 1.42 -9.51 -5.27
CA VAL A 103 0.38 -8.53 -4.92
C VAL A 103 0.00 -8.60 -3.44
N HIS A 104 -0.05 -9.80 -2.86
CA HIS A 104 -0.30 -10.00 -1.44
C HIS A 104 0.77 -9.30 -0.59
N GLU A 105 2.06 -9.57 -0.83
CA GLU A 105 3.13 -8.98 -0.04
C GLU A 105 3.31 -7.48 -0.31
N TRP A 106 3.03 -6.99 -1.52
CA TRP A 106 3.02 -5.56 -1.80
C TRP A 106 1.87 -4.83 -1.11
N ALA A 107 0.74 -5.48 -0.86
CA ALA A 107 -0.30 -4.91 -0.02
C ALA A 107 0.22 -4.65 1.40
N HIS A 108 0.97 -5.60 1.97
CA HIS A 108 1.66 -5.38 3.25
C HIS A 108 2.73 -4.29 3.18
N HIS A 109 3.46 -4.19 2.06
CA HIS A 109 4.38 -3.08 1.86
C HIS A 109 3.67 -1.72 1.96
N VAL A 110 2.54 -1.55 1.27
CA VAL A 110 1.70 -0.35 1.40
C VAL A 110 1.23 -0.16 2.85
N GLU A 111 0.74 -1.21 3.49
CA GLU A 111 0.25 -1.15 4.88
C GLU A 111 1.30 -0.64 5.87
N PHE A 112 2.55 -1.06 5.72
CA PHE A 112 3.64 -0.72 6.62
C PHE A 112 4.29 0.63 6.31
N GLN A 113 4.37 1.01 5.03
CA GLN A 113 5.09 2.22 4.61
C GLN A 113 4.17 3.44 4.47
N CYS A 114 2.89 3.24 4.12
CA CYS A 114 1.93 4.32 3.95
C CYS A 114 1.17 4.61 5.25
N GLU A 115 1.52 5.69 5.94
CA GLU A 115 0.82 6.10 7.18
C GLU A 115 -0.70 6.31 6.98
N ASP A 116 -1.11 6.85 5.83
CA ASP A 116 -2.52 7.06 5.47
C ASP A 116 -3.32 5.75 5.37
N HIS A 117 -2.65 4.60 5.21
CA HIS A 117 -3.32 3.30 5.21
C HIS A 117 -4.06 3.04 6.55
N LYS A 118 -3.63 3.66 7.65
CA LYS A 118 -4.36 3.56 8.93
C LYS A 118 -5.79 4.09 8.84
N ALA A 119 -6.06 5.07 7.98
CA ALA A 119 -7.39 5.65 7.77
C ALA A 119 -8.34 4.71 7.00
N LEU A 120 -7.81 3.78 6.18
CA LEU A 120 -8.59 2.77 5.47
C LEU A 120 -9.20 1.73 6.42
N ARG A 121 -8.49 1.38 7.50
CA ARG A 121 -8.80 0.20 8.32
C ARG A 121 -10.24 0.17 8.87
N PRO A 122 -10.79 1.25 9.46
CA PRO A 122 -12.16 1.21 9.98
C PRO A 122 -13.20 0.97 8.87
N ALA A 123 -13.03 1.61 7.71
CA ALA A 123 -13.92 1.43 6.57
C ALA A 123 -13.83 0.01 6.00
N PHE A 124 -12.63 -0.55 5.92
CA PHE A 124 -12.42 -1.93 5.50
C PHE A 124 -13.09 -2.93 6.47
N LEU A 125 -12.87 -2.77 7.79
CA LEU A 125 -13.52 -3.62 8.81
C LEU A 125 -15.04 -3.58 8.68
N ALA A 126 -15.62 -2.38 8.56
CA ALA A 126 -17.06 -2.19 8.38
C ALA A 126 -17.57 -2.91 7.11
N ALA A 127 -16.90 -2.70 5.98
CA ALA A 127 -17.27 -3.28 4.69
C ALA A 127 -17.13 -4.80 4.68
N GLN A 128 -16.15 -5.33 5.39
CA GLN A 128 -15.95 -6.76 5.60
C GLN A 128 -16.93 -7.35 6.64
N GLY A 129 -17.64 -6.49 7.38
CA GLY A 129 -18.59 -6.84 8.43
C GLY A 129 -17.92 -7.40 9.69
N LEU A 130 -16.72 -6.93 9.98
CA LEU A 130 -16.01 -7.18 11.22
C LEU A 130 -16.31 -6.08 12.24
N PRO A 131 -16.29 -6.38 13.55
CA PRO A 131 -16.33 -5.35 14.58
C PRO A 131 -15.24 -4.28 14.38
N LEU A 132 -15.58 -3.00 14.59
CA LEU A 132 -14.64 -1.89 14.35
C LEU A 132 -13.43 -1.89 15.31
N ASP A 133 -13.56 -2.57 16.45
CA ASP A 133 -12.51 -2.80 17.44
C ASP A 133 -11.70 -4.08 17.17
N THR A 134 -11.97 -4.80 16.08
CA THR A 134 -11.16 -5.96 15.66
C THR A 134 -9.72 -5.51 15.45
N ALA A 135 -8.78 -6.16 16.15
CA ALA A 135 -7.37 -5.90 15.98
C ALA A 135 -6.95 -6.15 14.51
N TRP A 136 -6.32 -5.16 13.89
CA TRP A 136 -5.89 -5.24 12.48
C TRP A 136 -4.91 -6.40 12.24
N ARG A 137 -3.99 -6.58 13.20
CA ARG A 137 -3.09 -7.73 13.34
C ARG A 137 -3.21 -8.24 14.78
N PRO A 138 -3.09 -9.56 15.01
CA PRO A 138 -3.04 -10.09 16.37
C PRO A 138 -1.76 -9.62 17.08
N ASP A 139 -1.84 -9.42 18.39
CA ASP A 139 -0.69 -9.14 19.26
C ASP A 139 0.01 -10.46 19.67
N ILE A 140 0.34 -11.27 18.66
CA ILE A 140 0.98 -12.57 18.79
C ILE A 140 2.10 -12.60 17.75
N PRO A 141 3.32 -13.07 18.09
CA PRO A 141 4.39 -13.21 17.12
C PRO A 141 3.93 -14.02 15.90
N PRO A 142 4.28 -13.65 14.65
CA PRO A 142 3.81 -14.34 13.45
C PRO A 142 4.06 -15.86 13.45
N ALA A 143 5.18 -16.30 14.03
CA ALA A 143 5.52 -17.72 14.16
C ALA A 143 4.57 -18.52 15.06
N ASP A 144 3.84 -17.85 15.96
CA ASP A 144 2.96 -18.45 16.95
C ASP A 144 1.47 -18.35 16.56
N ILE A 145 1.16 -17.78 15.39
CA ILE A 145 -0.21 -17.72 14.86
C ILE A 145 -0.56 -19.08 14.24
N PRO A 146 -1.51 -19.86 14.80
CA PRO A 146 -2.03 -21.04 14.13
C PRO A 146 -2.49 -20.72 12.71
N ALA A 147 -2.07 -21.54 11.74
CA ALA A 147 -2.45 -21.38 10.33
C ALA A 147 -3.97 -21.31 10.11
N SER A 148 -4.77 -21.91 10.99
CA SER A 148 -6.23 -21.85 10.94
C SER A 148 -6.81 -20.46 11.24
N MET A 149 -6.09 -19.59 11.95
CA MET A 149 -6.51 -18.22 12.27
C MET A 149 -6.14 -17.23 11.18
N TRP A 150 -5.13 -17.56 10.35
CA TRP A 150 -4.64 -16.68 9.29
C TRP A 150 -5.76 -16.09 8.41
N PRO A 151 -6.77 -16.87 7.96
CA PRO A 151 -7.85 -16.32 7.14
C PRO A 151 -8.75 -15.28 7.83
N ASP A 152 -8.72 -15.23 9.15
CA ASP A 152 -9.58 -14.37 9.97
C ASP A 152 -8.86 -13.07 10.38
N ILE A 153 -7.57 -12.90 10.06
CA ILE A 153 -6.80 -11.70 10.37
C ILE A 153 -7.14 -10.58 9.37
N PRO A 154 -7.60 -9.40 9.80
CA PRO A 154 -7.98 -8.31 8.89
C PRO A 154 -6.89 -7.89 7.91
N SER A 155 -5.64 -7.82 8.37
CA SER A 155 -4.45 -7.55 7.54
C SER A 155 -4.32 -8.53 6.37
N GLU A 156 -4.54 -9.83 6.60
CA GLU A 156 -4.46 -10.87 5.57
C GLU A 156 -5.66 -10.80 4.61
N GLN A 157 -6.85 -10.48 5.13
CA GLN A 157 -8.04 -10.26 4.31
C GLN A 157 -7.86 -9.05 3.39
N TYR A 158 -7.22 -7.98 3.86
CA TYR A 158 -6.88 -6.82 3.04
C TYR A 158 -5.90 -7.18 1.91
N ALA A 159 -4.85 -7.95 2.20
CA ALA A 159 -3.89 -8.40 1.19
C ALA A 159 -4.57 -9.28 0.12
N GLU A 160 -5.44 -10.20 0.52
CA GLU A 160 -6.23 -11.02 -0.40
C GLU A 160 -7.27 -10.22 -1.20
N ALA A 161 -7.85 -9.18 -0.61
CA ALA A 161 -8.74 -8.26 -1.32
C ALA A 161 -7.99 -7.41 -2.33
N THR A 162 -6.74 -7.04 -2.05
CA THR A 162 -5.87 -6.34 -2.99
C THR A 162 -5.53 -7.22 -4.20
N ILE A 163 -5.36 -8.54 -4.03
CA ILE A 163 -5.25 -9.48 -5.17
C ILE A 163 -6.47 -9.40 -6.08
N MET A 164 -7.68 -9.41 -5.51
CA MET A 164 -8.93 -9.29 -6.27
C MET A 164 -9.01 -7.96 -7.03
N LEU A 165 -8.58 -6.87 -6.40
CA LEU A 165 -8.60 -5.54 -6.99
C LEU A 165 -7.62 -5.41 -8.16
N VAL A 166 -6.38 -5.85 -7.98
CA VAL A 166 -5.30 -5.68 -8.96
C VAL A 166 -5.42 -6.68 -10.11
N LEU A 167 -5.68 -7.96 -9.80
CA LEU A 167 -5.68 -9.05 -10.80
C LEU A 167 -7.08 -9.43 -11.29
N GLY A 168 -8.13 -8.79 -10.78
CA GLY A 168 -9.54 -9.04 -11.13
C GLY A 168 -10.10 -10.39 -10.65
N ARG A 169 -9.26 -11.26 -10.08
CA ARG A 169 -9.63 -12.59 -9.57
C ARG A 169 -8.61 -13.10 -8.55
N ARG A 170 -9.04 -14.06 -7.73
CA ARG A 170 -8.10 -14.84 -6.91
C ARG A 170 -7.31 -15.78 -7.79
N GLN A 171 -5.99 -15.83 -7.58
CA GLN A 171 -5.13 -16.76 -8.28
C GLN A 171 -5.13 -18.14 -7.63
N ILE A 172 -5.35 -18.21 -6.31
CA ILE A 172 -5.45 -19.46 -5.55
C ILE A 172 -6.46 -19.33 -4.40
N ALA A 173 -6.94 -20.45 -3.86
CA ALA A 173 -7.81 -20.46 -2.70
C ALA A 173 -7.00 -20.41 -1.39
N THR A 174 -7.35 -19.48 -0.50
CA THR A 174 -6.62 -19.20 0.75
C THR A 174 -7.48 -19.33 2.01
N GLY A 175 -8.74 -19.79 1.88
CA GLY A 175 -9.69 -19.87 2.98
C GLY A 175 -10.30 -18.53 3.40
N VAL A 176 -9.65 -17.40 3.05
CA VAL A 176 -10.17 -16.05 3.31
C VAL A 176 -11.52 -15.85 2.63
N ARG A 177 -12.50 -15.36 3.37
CA ARG A 177 -13.81 -14.95 2.84
C ARG A 177 -13.77 -13.45 2.61
N LEU A 178 -14.01 -12.99 1.39
CA LEU A 178 -14.02 -11.55 1.09
C LEU A 178 -15.42 -11.11 0.69
N LYS A 179 -15.81 -9.95 1.18
CA LYS A 179 -17.00 -9.26 0.69
C LYS A 179 -16.63 -8.34 -0.47
N PRO A 180 -17.45 -8.26 -1.54
CA PRO A 180 -17.22 -7.32 -2.64
C PRO A 180 -17.07 -5.87 -2.17
N GLU A 181 -17.80 -5.48 -1.13
CA GLU A 181 -17.75 -4.15 -0.54
C GLU A 181 -16.36 -3.83 0.04
N ALA A 182 -15.68 -4.82 0.63
CA ALA A 182 -14.35 -4.64 1.17
C ALA A 182 -13.32 -4.37 0.06
N VAL A 183 -13.44 -5.05 -1.08
CA VAL A 183 -12.60 -4.79 -2.27
C VAL A 183 -12.87 -3.39 -2.82
N ARG A 184 -14.15 -2.98 -2.89
CA ARG A 184 -14.54 -1.64 -3.35
C ARG A 184 -13.94 -0.53 -2.48
N VAL A 185 -13.99 -0.68 -1.16
CA VAL A 185 -13.43 0.31 -0.21
C VAL A 185 -11.92 0.47 -0.38
N ILE A 186 -11.18 -0.62 -0.65
CA ILE A 186 -9.75 -0.50 -1.00
C ILE A 186 -9.57 0.26 -2.31
N GLY A 187 -10.41 -0.01 -3.31
CA GLY A 187 -10.35 0.68 -4.60
C GLY A 187 -10.61 2.18 -4.50
N GLU A 188 -11.63 2.59 -3.75
CA GLU A 188 -11.94 4.01 -3.47
C GLU A 188 -10.78 4.69 -2.77
N TRP A 189 -10.26 4.07 -1.69
CA TRP A 189 -9.08 4.59 -1.00
C TRP A 189 -7.86 4.66 -1.92
N ALA A 190 -7.56 3.62 -2.71
CA ALA A 190 -6.42 3.60 -3.63
C ALA A 190 -6.51 4.69 -4.72
N ALA A 191 -7.74 5.08 -5.10
CA ALA A 191 -8.04 6.15 -6.04
C ALA A 191 -7.95 7.56 -5.44
N GLY A 192 -7.85 7.69 -4.11
CA GLY A 192 -7.64 8.97 -3.42
C GLY A 192 -8.82 9.48 -2.60
N ASP A 193 -9.89 8.69 -2.47
CA ASP A 193 -11.06 9.03 -1.66
C ASP A 193 -10.81 8.85 -0.14
#